data_AF-A0A6G0J5Y8-F1
#
_entry.id   AF-A0A6G0J5Y8-F1
#
_cell.length_a   1.000
_cell.length_b   1.000
_cell.length_c   1.000
_cell.angle_alpha   90.00
_cell.angle_beta   90.00
_cell.angle_gamma   90.00
#
_symmetry.space_group_name_H-M   'P 1'
#
loop_
_entity.id
_entity.type
_entity.pdbx_description
1 polymer ?
#
loop_
_entity_poly.entity_id
_entity_poly.type
_entity_poly.pdbx_seq_one_letter_code
_entity_poly.pdbx_strand_id
1 'polypeptide(L)'
;MLSVSESTSLEDAPALCPHAAHLKNADITQDQKSANREQDCLKVQDETHHKRDSELENKTRNWIRPDLPSRCTWRLGAPVTESPHGHPARTKPPSILPNILGKIGHTPLVRLNKIPKEFGLKCDILAKCEFFNAGGSVKDRIGLRMVEDAERAGILKPGDTIIEPTSGNTGIGIALTAAVKGYRCIITMPEKMSMEKVDVLRALGAEIVRTPTSAAFDSPESHVGAAWRLKNEIPNSHILDQYRNASNPLAHYDTTAEEILEQCDEASEKKSFEVEGIGYDFVPTVLDRSLVDMWYKSTDVETFTMARKLIREEGLLCGGSSGSAMAAAVKMAQHLEEGQRCVVILADSVRNYMSKFLSDKWMYEKGFLSPSSTGAQTLKAVEILKEKAFDQAPVVDESGVILGMVTLGTILSSVSAGKVKASDAVIKVLRKTFTQVHLTDNLGMLSKILETDHFALVVHDHTQYKADGSACQRQMVFGVVTAIDLLHYITTA
;
A
#
# COMPACT_ATOMS: atom_id res chain seq x y z
N MET A 1 -65.85 -5.54 30.35
CA MET A 1 -65.73 -4.83 31.64
C MET A 1 -64.28 -4.85 32.05
N LEU A 2 -63.81 -3.68 32.47
CA LEU A 2 -62.42 -3.31 32.78
C LEU A 2 -61.85 -4.06 33.99
N SER A 3 -60.53 -4.26 34.00
CA SER A 3 -59.68 -3.87 35.14
C SER A 3 -58.21 -3.71 34.71
N VAL A 4 -57.62 -2.60 35.13
CA VAL A 4 -56.28 -2.07 34.81
C VAL A 4 -55.35 -2.24 36.02
N SER A 5 -54.04 -2.13 35.78
CA SER A 5 -52.88 -1.99 36.70
C SER A 5 -52.32 -3.32 37.25
N GLU A 6 -51.00 -3.56 37.26
CA GLU A 6 -49.90 -2.67 37.64
C GLU A 6 -48.68 -2.67 36.70
N SER A 7 -48.01 -1.52 36.74
CA SER A 7 -46.79 -1.11 36.06
C SER A 7 -45.52 -1.72 36.68
N THR A 8 -44.62 -2.25 35.85
CA THR A 8 -43.20 -2.41 36.18
C THR A 8 -42.37 -1.41 35.38
N SER A 9 -41.55 -0.67 36.12
CA SER A 9 -40.62 0.37 35.69
C SER A 9 -39.66 -0.07 34.57
N LEU A 10 -39.57 0.77 33.55
CA LEU A 10 -38.52 0.77 32.52
C LEU A 10 -37.31 1.53 33.07
N GLU A 11 -36.41 0.84 33.76
CA GLU A 11 -35.02 1.28 33.93
C GLU A 11 -34.11 0.08 33.62
N ASP A 12 -32.94 0.38 33.06
CA ASP A 12 -31.88 -0.52 32.56
C ASP A 12 -31.98 -0.98 31.09
N ALA A 13 -31.99 -0.01 30.17
CA ALA A 13 -31.46 -0.22 28.83
C ALA A 13 -29.94 0.02 28.84
N PRO A 14 -29.08 -0.91 28.36
CA PRO A 14 -27.64 -0.72 28.34
C PRO A 14 -27.26 0.47 27.45
N ALA A 15 -26.32 1.29 27.92
CA ALA A 15 -25.83 2.47 27.22
C ALA A 15 -25.18 2.08 25.88
N LEU A 16 -25.96 2.20 24.81
CA LEU A 16 -25.48 2.13 23.43
C LEU A 16 -24.49 3.28 23.18
N CYS A 17 -23.34 2.94 22.61
CA CYS A 17 -22.36 3.92 22.13
C CYS A 17 -23.07 4.98 21.23
N PRO A 18 -22.78 6.30 21.39
CA PRO A 18 -23.46 7.37 20.64
C PRO A 18 -23.39 7.24 19.12
N HIS A 19 -22.48 6.43 18.56
CA HIS A 19 -22.41 6.19 17.12
C HIS A 19 -23.43 5.16 16.59
N ALA A 20 -24.00 4.30 17.45
CA ALA A 20 -25.09 3.41 17.04
C ALA A 20 -26.45 4.15 16.96
N ALA A 21 -26.58 5.29 17.64
CA ALA A 21 -27.85 6.02 17.75
C ALA A 21 -28.00 7.22 16.79
N HIS A 22 -26.93 7.73 16.18
CA HIS A 22 -26.96 8.96 15.37
C HIS A 22 -27.04 8.78 13.85
N LEU A 23 -27.54 7.64 13.37
CA LEU A 23 -27.92 7.45 11.96
C LEU A 23 -29.41 7.79 11.67
N LYS A 24 -30.13 8.41 12.62
CA LYS A 24 -31.50 8.91 12.39
C LYS A 24 -31.49 10.42 12.15
N ASN A 25 -32.06 10.79 11.01
CA ASN A 25 -32.27 12.12 10.43
C ASN A 25 -32.34 13.29 11.43
N ALA A 26 -31.58 14.34 11.15
CA ALA A 26 -31.76 15.65 11.76
C ALA A 26 -32.32 16.63 10.71
N ASP A 27 -33.64 16.84 10.75
CA ASP A 27 -34.29 18.05 10.23
C ASP A 27 -33.98 19.20 11.19
N ILE A 28 -33.50 20.34 10.68
CA ILE A 28 -33.32 21.56 11.46
C ILE A 28 -34.00 22.73 10.75
N THR A 29 -35.11 23.18 11.33
CA THR A 29 -35.81 24.44 11.04
C THR A 29 -35.03 25.64 11.59
N GLN A 30 -34.97 26.70 10.80
CA GLN A 30 -34.39 28.00 11.14
C GLN A 30 -35.21 28.74 12.22
N ASP A 31 -34.53 29.45 13.13
CA ASP A 31 -35.08 30.71 13.65
C ASP A 31 -34.01 31.71 14.12
N GLN A 32 -34.34 32.99 13.96
CA GLN A 32 -33.49 34.18 14.11
C GLN A 32 -33.45 34.73 15.55
N LYS A 33 -32.36 35.42 15.95
CA LYS A 33 -32.39 36.78 16.54
C LYS A 33 -31.01 37.36 16.96
N SER A 34 -30.65 38.44 16.27
CA SER A 34 -30.08 39.74 16.69
C SER A 34 -29.29 39.95 18.01
N ALA A 35 -28.03 40.37 17.82
CA ALA A 35 -27.33 41.60 18.29
C ALA A 35 -27.40 42.07 19.77
N ASN A 36 -26.25 42.24 20.44
CA ASN A 36 -25.53 43.53 20.55
C ASN A 36 -24.24 43.50 21.41
N ARG A 37 -23.29 44.38 21.01
CA ARG A 37 -22.21 45.08 21.76
C ARG A 37 -20.84 44.41 22.01
N GLU A 38 -19.98 44.69 21.03
CA GLU A 38 -18.64 45.32 21.10
C GLU A 38 -18.10 45.75 22.49
N GLN A 39 -16.92 45.25 22.86
CA GLN A 39 -15.66 46.02 23.03
C GLN A 39 -14.65 45.17 23.82
N ASP A 40 -13.81 44.41 23.10
CA ASP A 40 -12.45 44.04 23.52
C ASP A 40 -11.70 43.47 22.30
N CYS A 41 -11.53 44.33 21.29
CA CYS A 41 -10.74 44.06 20.09
C CYS A 41 -9.32 44.55 20.35
N LEU A 42 -8.33 43.65 20.24
CA LEU A 42 -7.09 43.83 19.45
C LEU A 42 -5.96 42.83 19.79
N LYS A 43 -6.17 41.82 20.65
CA LYS A 43 -5.18 40.74 20.86
C LYS A 43 -5.71 39.30 20.80
N VAL A 44 -6.98 39.11 20.44
CA VAL A 44 -7.65 37.80 20.33
C VAL A 44 -7.92 37.41 18.86
N GLN A 45 -7.61 38.29 17.90
CA GLN A 45 -8.07 38.16 16.51
C GLN A 45 -7.33 37.11 15.67
N ASP A 46 -6.11 36.70 16.02
CA ASP A 46 -5.35 35.74 15.21
C ASP A 46 -5.69 34.27 15.53
N GLU A 47 -5.82 33.92 16.82
CA GLU A 47 -6.19 32.54 17.22
C GLU A 47 -7.67 32.22 17.02
N THR A 48 -8.54 33.25 17.06
CA THR A 48 -9.98 33.05 16.85
C THR A 48 -10.40 33.08 15.39
N HIS A 49 -9.59 33.61 14.47
CA HIS A 49 -9.86 33.49 13.03
C HIS A 49 -9.62 32.05 12.56
N HIS A 50 -8.48 31.45 12.93
CA HIS A 50 -8.21 30.05 12.57
C HIS A 50 -9.22 29.05 13.15
N LYS A 51 -9.68 29.26 14.40
CA LYS A 51 -10.75 28.44 14.99
C LYS A 51 -12.11 28.67 14.31
N ARG A 52 -12.49 29.93 14.04
CA ARG A 52 -13.78 30.24 13.39
C ARG A 52 -13.84 29.81 11.93
N ASP A 53 -12.74 29.91 11.19
CA ASP A 53 -12.66 29.42 9.81
C ASP A 53 -12.70 27.89 9.76
N SER A 54 -12.07 27.19 10.72
CA SER A 54 -12.19 25.73 10.85
C SER A 54 -13.58 25.25 11.29
N GLU A 55 -14.29 26.03 12.11
CA GLU A 55 -15.67 25.75 12.54
C GLU A 55 -16.71 26.08 11.46
N LEU A 56 -16.48 27.11 10.63
CA LEU A 56 -17.30 27.39 9.45
C LEU A 56 -17.06 26.38 8.32
N GLU A 57 -15.82 25.98 8.06
CA GLU A 57 -15.50 24.92 7.08
C GLU A 57 -16.07 23.55 7.51
N ASN A 58 -16.09 23.24 8.80
CA ASN A 58 -16.75 22.02 9.30
C ASN A 58 -18.28 22.08 9.18
N LYS A 59 -18.90 23.27 9.15
CA LYS A 59 -20.35 23.44 8.97
C LYS A 59 -20.80 23.29 7.50
N THR A 60 -19.90 23.39 6.54
CA THR A 60 -20.18 23.22 5.10
C THR A 60 -19.82 21.85 4.54
N ARG A 61 -19.05 21.02 5.27
CA ARG A 61 -18.69 19.66 4.85
C ARG A 61 -19.79 18.66 5.27
N ASN A 62 -20.52 18.10 4.30
CA ASN A 62 -21.49 16.99 4.51
C ASN A 62 -20.79 15.63 4.68
N TRP A 63 -19.81 15.56 5.59
CA TRP A 63 -18.89 14.43 5.74
C TRP A 63 -18.35 14.36 7.17
N ILE A 64 -17.98 13.17 7.65
CA ILE A 64 -17.29 12.99 8.94
C ILE A 64 -15.78 12.82 8.74
N ARG A 65 -14.97 13.64 9.41
CA ARG A 65 -13.50 13.62 9.30
C ARG A 65 -12.88 12.31 9.83
N PRO A 66 -11.90 11.71 9.14
CA PRO A 66 -11.28 10.45 9.57
C PRO A 66 -10.30 10.62 10.75
N ASP A 67 -9.88 11.85 11.04
CA ASP A 67 -8.84 12.23 12.00
C ASP A 67 -9.38 12.84 13.30
N LEU A 68 -10.69 12.73 13.57
CA LEU A 68 -11.21 13.19 14.86
C LEU A 68 -10.60 12.35 16.00
N PRO A 69 -10.33 12.94 17.17
CA PRO A 69 -9.86 12.19 18.33
C PRO A 69 -10.78 11.03 18.68
N SER A 70 -10.20 9.91 19.10
CA SER A 70 -10.96 8.77 19.59
C SER A 70 -11.79 9.16 20.83
N ARG A 71 -12.99 8.61 20.91
CA ARG A 71 -13.86 8.70 22.11
C ARG A 71 -13.82 7.41 22.94
N CYS A 72 -12.93 6.49 22.60
CA CYS A 72 -12.77 5.25 23.35
C CYS A 72 -12.26 5.54 24.76
N THR A 73 -12.85 4.89 25.76
CA THR A 73 -12.49 5.01 27.18
C THR A 73 -11.68 3.82 27.68
N TRP A 74 -11.20 2.99 26.76
CA TRP A 74 -10.33 1.86 27.06
C TRP A 74 -9.07 2.33 27.80
N ARG A 75 -8.62 1.54 28.76
CA ARG A 75 -7.40 1.77 29.53
C ARG A 75 -6.80 0.44 29.96
N LEU A 76 -5.48 0.37 30.03
CA LEU A 76 -4.77 -0.82 30.48
C LEU A 76 -5.22 -1.21 31.90
N GLY A 77 -5.55 -2.49 32.09
CA GLY A 77 -6.05 -3.02 33.37
C GLY A 77 -7.56 -2.89 33.59
N ALA A 78 -8.30 -2.20 32.73
CA ALA A 78 -9.77 -2.24 32.79
C ALA A 78 -10.30 -3.65 32.47
N PRO A 79 -11.31 -4.14 33.20
CA PRO A 79 -11.90 -5.45 32.92
C PRO A 79 -12.64 -5.45 31.57
N VAL A 80 -12.57 -6.56 30.84
CA VAL A 80 -13.23 -6.71 29.53
C VAL A 80 -14.75 -6.50 29.63
N THR A 81 -15.35 -6.76 30.79
CA THR A 81 -16.78 -6.52 31.05
C THR A 81 -17.19 -5.04 31.02
N GLU A 82 -16.25 -4.11 31.15
CA GLU A 82 -16.50 -2.67 30.95
C GLU A 82 -16.53 -2.27 29.47
N SER A 83 -16.10 -3.16 28.55
CA SER A 83 -16.09 -2.87 27.12
C SER A 83 -17.52 -2.79 26.58
N PRO A 84 -17.91 -1.68 25.90
CA PRO A 84 -19.21 -1.58 25.25
C PRO A 84 -19.23 -2.29 23.89
N HIS A 85 -18.12 -2.92 23.48
CA HIS A 85 -17.96 -3.51 22.16
C HIS A 85 -18.37 -4.99 22.18
N GLY A 86 -18.95 -5.45 21.07
CA GLY A 86 -19.17 -6.89 20.87
C GLY A 86 -17.83 -7.59 20.63
N HIS A 87 -17.56 -8.65 21.40
CA HIS A 87 -16.37 -9.49 21.28
C HIS A 87 -16.81 -10.91 20.90
N PRO A 88 -16.97 -11.23 19.60
CA PRO A 88 -17.38 -12.56 19.16
C PRO A 88 -16.38 -13.62 19.63
N ALA A 89 -16.89 -14.73 20.15
CA ALA A 89 -16.05 -15.85 20.56
C ALA A 89 -15.26 -16.41 19.37
N ARG A 90 -13.96 -16.66 19.56
CA ARG A 90 -13.13 -17.35 18.57
C ARG A 90 -13.60 -18.80 18.45
N THR A 91 -13.88 -19.24 17.24
CA THR A 91 -14.30 -20.62 16.95
C THR A 91 -13.25 -21.30 16.09
N LYS A 92 -13.07 -22.62 16.28
CA LYS A 92 -12.23 -23.39 15.38
C LYS A 92 -12.97 -23.53 14.04
N PRO A 93 -12.28 -23.32 12.91
CA PRO A 93 -12.91 -23.48 11.61
C PRO A 93 -13.37 -24.95 11.43
N PRO A 94 -14.56 -25.18 10.86
CA PRO A 94 -15.02 -26.53 10.53
C PRO A 94 -14.11 -27.16 9.47
N SER A 95 -14.13 -28.50 9.37
CA SER A 95 -13.35 -29.23 8.35
C SER A 95 -13.75 -28.84 6.92
N ILE A 96 -15.02 -28.56 6.70
CA ILE A 96 -15.56 -28.03 5.45
C ILE A 96 -16.05 -26.61 5.73
N LEU A 97 -15.40 -25.62 5.12
CA LEU A 97 -15.78 -24.21 5.26
C LEU A 97 -17.10 -23.94 4.52
N PRO A 98 -18.07 -23.24 5.13
CA PRO A 98 -19.35 -22.94 4.48
C PRO A 98 -19.19 -21.98 3.28
N ASN A 99 -18.18 -21.11 3.34
CA ASN A 99 -17.74 -20.26 2.24
C ASN A 99 -16.30 -19.78 2.50
N ILE A 100 -15.74 -19.03 1.56
CA ILE A 100 -14.35 -18.57 1.60
C ILE A 100 -14.04 -17.61 2.76
N LEU A 101 -15.03 -16.92 3.33
CA LEU A 101 -14.83 -16.00 4.45
C LEU A 101 -14.38 -16.74 5.72
N GLY A 102 -14.77 -18.01 5.86
CA GLY A 102 -14.26 -18.89 6.93
C GLY A 102 -12.77 -19.21 6.83
N LYS A 103 -12.09 -18.79 5.75
CA LYS A 103 -10.63 -18.92 5.58
C LYS A 103 -9.86 -17.67 6.03
N ILE A 104 -10.54 -16.64 6.49
CA ILE A 104 -9.92 -15.44 7.07
C ILE A 104 -9.54 -15.71 8.52
N GLY A 105 -8.31 -15.36 8.90
CA GLY A 105 -7.73 -15.66 10.20
C GLY A 105 -6.95 -16.97 10.23
N HIS A 106 -6.53 -17.38 11.43
CA HIS A 106 -5.70 -18.57 11.66
C HIS A 106 -4.45 -18.60 10.77
N THR A 107 -3.81 -17.45 10.61
CA THR A 107 -2.64 -17.29 9.73
C THR A 107 -1.40 -17.90 10.40
N PRO A 108 -0.46 -18.45 9.62
CA PRO A 108 0.70 -19.12 10.18
C PRO A 108 1.66 -18.12 10.84
N LEU A 109 2.30 -18.56 11.93
CA LEU A 109 3.45 -17.92 12.53
C LEU A 109 4.69 -18.73 12.14
N VAL A 110 5.58 -18.12 11.35
CA VAL A 110 6.68 -18.81 10.68
C VAL A 110 8.02 -18.29 11.19
N ARG A 111 8.92 -19.15 11.66
CA ARG A 111 10.27 -18.77 12.07
C ARG A 111 11.13 -18.34 10.87
N LEU A 112 11.83 -17.23 11.01
CA LEU A 112 12.84 -16.75 10.05
C LEU A 112 14.19 -17.40 10.37
N ASN A 113 14.88 -17.94 9.37
CA ASN A 113 16.05 -18.79 9.61
C ASN A 113 17.38 -18.24 9.09
N LYS A 114 17.34 -17.42 8.04
CA LYS A 114 18.53 -16.87 7.36
C LYS A 114 18.72 -15.39 7.65
N ILE A 115 17.67 -14.59 7.49
CA ILE A 115 17.74 -13.14 7.66
C ILE A 115 18.23 -12.78 9.08
N PRO A 116 17.70 -13.33 10.18
CA PRO A 116 18.17 -12.97 11.51
C PRO A 116 19.66 -13.23 11.73
N LYS A 117 20.17 -14.34 11.18
CA LYS A 117 21.60 -14.72 11.27
C LYS A 117 22.50 -13.76 10.51
N GLU A 118 22.07 -13.31 9.33
CA GLU A 118 22.83 -12.32 8.57
C GLU A 118 22.96 -10.99 9.30
N PHE A 119 21.92 -10.59 10.03
CA PHE A 119 21.93 -9.38 10.85
C PHE A 119 22.49 -9.59 12.27
N GLY A 120 23.03 -10.77 12.58
CA GLY A 120 23.63 -11.08 13.88
C GLY A 120 22.66 -11.11 15.06
N LEU A 121 21.36 -11.33 14.80
CA LEU A 121 20.33 -11.37 15.84
C LEU A 121 20.41 -12.67 16.65
N LYS A 122 20.31 -12.55 17.97
CA LYS A 122 20.32 -13.69 18.90
C LYS A 122 18.93 -14.21 19.25
N CYS A 123 17.92 -13.33 19.17
CA CYS A 123 16.54 -13.68 19.47
C CYS A 123 15.86 -14.43 18.31
N ASP A 124 14.76 -15.12 18.63
CA ASP A 124 13.91 -15.78 17.65
C ASP A 124 13.04 -14.73 16.93
N ILE A 125 13.23 -14.58 15.62
CA ILE A 125 12.35 -13.74 14.78
C ILE A 125 11.27 -14.61 14.14
N LEU A 126 10.01 -14.24 14.32
CA LEU A 126 8.84 -14.93 13.81
C LEU A 126 8.03 -14.00 12.90
N ALA A 127 7.56 -14.49 11.75
CA ALA A 127 6.67 -13.78 10.83
C ALA A 127 5.23 -14.26 10.98
N LYS A 128 4.31 -13.36 11.31
CA LYS A 128 2.87 -13.59 11.25
C LYS A 128 2.40 -13.31 9.81
N CYS A 129 2.16 -14.36 9.03
CA CYS A 129 1.97 -14.26 7.59
C CYS A 129 0.50 -13.98 7.21
N GLU A 130 0.09 -12.72 7.31
CA GLU A 130 -1.28 -12.28 7.02
C GLU A 130 -1.65 -12.34 5.52
N PHE A 131 -0.67 -12.55 4.65
CA PHE A 131 -0.90 -12.75 3.22
C PHE A 131 -1.53 -14.10 2.85
N PHE A 132 -1.71 -15.02 3.82
CA PHE A 132 -2.45 -16.29 3.64
C PHE A 132 -3.96 -16.17 3.87
N ASN A 133 -4.47 -15.01 4.27
CA ASN A 133 -5.91 -14.78 4.29
C ASN A 133 -6.51 -14.89 2.88
N ALA A 134 -7.82 -15.16 2.80
CA ALA A 134 -8.53 -15.45 1.55
C ALA A 134 -8.35 -14.40 0.44
N GLY A 135 -8.44 -13.12 0.79
CA GLY A 135 -8.23 -11.99 -0.12
C GLY A 135 -6.76 -11.63 -0.32
N GLY A 136 -5.85 -12.24 0.45
CA GLY A 136 -4.40 -12.13 0.34
C GLY A 136 -3.80 -11.02 1.20
N SER A 137 -4.49 -10.55 2.24
CA SER A 137 -3.95 -9.55 3.16
C SER A 137 -4.58 -9.56 4.57
N VAL A 138 -3.91 -8.89 5.50
CA VAL A 138 -4.40 -8.61 6.87
C VAL A 138 -5.74 -7.88 6.89
N LYS A 139 -6.06 -7.15 5.82
CA LYS A 139 -7.27 -6.32 5.74
C LYS A 139 -8.54 -7.14 5.48
N ASP A 140 -8.40 -8.41 5.15
CA ASP A 140 -9.54 -9.33 5.03
C ASP A 140 -10.24 -9.49 6.39
N ARG A 141 -9.47 -9.49 7.49
CA ARG A 141 -9.99 -9.54 8.86
C ARG A 141 -10.95 -8.40 9.16
N ILE A 142 -10.52 -7.18 8.84
CA ILE A 142 -11.31 -5.97 9.13
C ILE A 142 -12.47 -5.82 8.15
N GLY A 143 -12.28 -6.24 6.89
CA GLY A 143 -13.34 -6.25 5.89
C GLY A 143 -14.50 -7.16 6.31
N LEU A 144 -14.20 -8.36 6.79
CA LEU A 144 -15.20 -9.27 7.34
C LEU A 144 -15.85 -8.70 8.61
N ARG A 145 -15.03 -8.29 9.58
CA ARG A 145 -15.52 -7.83 10.89
C ARG A 145 -16.42 -6.60 10.78
N MET A 146 -16.05 -5.60 9.98
CA MET A 146 -16.86 -4.40 9.77
C MET A 146 -18.22 -4.71 9.14
N VAL A 147 -18.28 -5.63 8.17
CA VAL A 147 -19.54 -6.04 7.54
C VAL A 147 -20.41 -6.79 8.54
N GLU A 148 -19.86 -7.76 9.26
CA GLU A 148 -20.64 -8.54 10.23
C GLU A 148 -21.15 -7.70 11.42
N ASP A 149 -20.36 -6.75 11.92
CA ASP A 149 -20.83 -5.82 12.95
C ASP A 149 -21.94 -4.91 12.42
N ALA A 150 -21.84 -4.44 11.17
CA ALA A 150 -22.89 -3.63 10.54
C ALA A 150 -24.18 -4.43 10.29
N GLU A 151 -24.07 -5.71 9.91
CA GLU A 151 -25.21 -6.65 9.83
C GLU A 151 -25.86 -6.86 11.20
N ARG A 152 -25.07 -7.17 12.24
CA ARG A 152 -25.57 -7.36 13.61
C ARG A 152 -26.27 -6.13 14.17
N ALA A 153 -25.77 -4.93 13.84
CA ALA A 153 -26.36 -3.67 14.24
C ALA A 153 -27.61 -3.29 13.42
N GLY A 154 -27.98 -4.06 12.37
CA GLY A 154 -29.10 -3.75 11.48
C GLY A 154 -28.86 -2.54 10.56
N ILE A 155 -27.62 -2.05 10.51
CA ILE A 155 -27.21 -0.93 9.65
C ILE A 155 -27.24 -1.40 8.20
N LEU A 156 -26.60 -2.54 7.92
CA LEU A 156 -26.50 -3.12 6.59
C LEU A 156 -27.62 -4.15 6.35
N LYS A 157 -28.38 -3.98 5.27
CA LYS A 157 -29.51 -4.84 4.88
C LYS A 157 -29.22 -5.55 3.55
N PRO A 158 -29.81 -6.74 3.30
CA PRO A 158 -29.56 -7.48 2.06
C PRO A 158 -29.75 -6.61 0.80
N GLY A 159 -28.74 -6.60 -0.08
CA GLY A 159 -28.75 -5.80 -1.30
C GLY A 159 -28.29 -4.34 -1.16
N ASP A 160 -27.97 -3.88 0.07
CA ASP A 160 -27.38 -2.56 0.29
C ASP A 160 -26.02 -2.39 -0.43
N THR A 161 -25.60 -1.14 -0.59
CA THR A 161 -24.32 -0.78 -1.22
C THR A 161 -23.27 -0.43 -0.17
N ILE A 162 -22.10 -1.05 -0.24
CA ILE A 162 -20.93 -0.70 0.58
C ILE A 162 -20.00 0.20 -0.23
N ILE A 163 -19.62 1.33 0.35
CA ILE A 163 -18.69 2.30 -0.24
C ILE A 163 -17.48 2.43 0.69
N GLU A 164 -16.25 2.19 0.23
CA GLU A 164 -15.07 2.29 1.11
C GLU A 164 -13.93 3.12 0.51
N PRO A 165 -13.43 4.14 1.23
CA PRO A 165 -12.20 4.86 0.90
C PRO A 165 -10.95 4.10 1.34
N THR A 166 -10.14 3.63 0.39
CA THR A 166 -9.02 2.73 0.71
C THR A 166 -7.80 2.81 -0.23
N SER A 167 -6.64 2.46 0.30
CA SER A 167 -5.39 2.22 -0.43
C SER A 167 -5.33 0.83 -1.11
N GLY A 168 -6.41 0.04 -0.99
CA GLY A 168 -6.72 -1.08 -1.87
C GLY A 168 -7.00 -2.40 -1.15
N ASN A 169 -6.20 -2.78 -0.14
CA ASN A 169 -6.35 -4.10 0.50
C ASN A 169 -7.64 -4.21 1.31
N THR A 170 -8.03 -3.16 2.04
CA THR A 170 -9.36 -3.11 2.68
C THR A 170 -10.48 -3.18 1.66
N GLY A 171 -10.29 -2.53 0.50
CA GLY A 171 -11.22 -2.64 -0.62
C GLY A 171 -11.37 -4.07 -1.12
N ILE A 172 -10.27 -4.82 -1.25
CA ILE A 172 -10.30 -6.24 -1.64
C ILE A 172 -11.02 -7.08 -0.58
N GLY A 173 -10.71 -6.90 0.70
CA GLY A 173 -11.37 -7.62 1.79
C GLY A 173 -12.88 -7.36 1.86
N ILE A 174 -13.30 -6.11 1.69
CA ILE A 174 -14.72 -5.72 1.63
C ILE A 174 -15.37 -6.24 0.35
N ALA A 175 -14.74 -6.10 -0.82
CA ALA A 175 -15.28 -6.58 -2.09
C ALA A 175 -15.46 -8.11 -2.09
N LEU A 176 -14.51 -8.85 -1.53
CA LEU A 176 -14.62 -10.30 -1.34
C LEU A 176 -15.82 -10.65 -0.45
N THR A 177 -15.96 -9.94 0.67
CA THR A 177 -17.06 -10.12 1.62
C THR A 177 -18.41 -9.78 0.97
N ALA A 178 -18.47 -8.67 0.23
CA ALA A 178 -19.64 -8.21 -0.50
C ALA A 178 -20.06 -9.22 -1.59
N ALA A 179 -19.11 -9.76 -2.36
CA ALA A 179 -19.37 -10.76 -3.39
C ALA A 179 -20.00 -12.04 -2.81
N VAL A 180 -19.54 -12.47 -1.62
CA VAL A 180 -20.08 -13.66 -0.94
C VAL A 180 -21.45 -13.41 -0.32
N LYS A 181 -21.66 -12.22 0.27
CA LYS A 181 -22.89 -11.87 1.01
C LYS A 181 -23.96 -11.17 0.16
N GLY A 182 -23.67 -10.85 -1.09
CA GLY A 182 -24.64 -10.25 -2.02
C GLY A 182 -24.82 -8.74 -1.86
N TYR A 183 -23.76 -8.00 -1.54
CA TYR A 183 -23.75 -6.55 -1.49
C TYR A 183 -23.15 -5.94 -2.75
N ARG A 184 -23.69 -4.80 -3.19
CA ARG A 184 -23.00 -3.96 -4.19
C ARG A 184 -21.80 -3.30 -3.52
N CYS A 185 -20.65 -3.24 -4.19
CA CYS A 185 -19.43 -2.69 -3.63
C CYS A 185 -18.84 -1.60 -4.52
N ILE A 186 -18.52 -0.44 -3.94
CA ILE A 186 -17.88 0.69 -4.61
C ILE A 186 -16.62 1.08 -3.82
N ILE A 187 -15.47 1.09 -4.48
CA ILE A 187 -14.18 1.40 -3.87
C ILE A 187 -13.66 2.73 -4.42
N THR A 188 -13.38 3.68 -3.52
CA THR A 188 -12.68 4.91 -3.88
C THR A 188 -11.20 4.77 -3.54
N MET A 189 -10.32 4.98 -4.53
CA MET A 189 -8.87 4.81 -4.33
C MET A 189 -8.03 5.82 -5.13
N PRO A 190 -6.85 6.22 -4.62
CA PRO A 190 -5.93 7.07 -5.39
C PRO A 190 -5.40 6.42 -6.68
N GLU A 191 -5.06 7.24 -7.67
CA GLU A 191 -4.49 6.79 -8.96
C GLU A 191 -3.15 6.03 -8.83
N LYS A 192 -2.30 6.38 -7.85
CA LYS A 192 -0.99 5.70 -7.64
C LYS A 192 -1.07 4.20 -7.32
N MET A 193 -2.26 3.72 -6.93
CA MET A 193 -2.46 2.32 -6.55
C MET A 193 -2.29 1.39 -7.76
N SER A 194 -1.71 0.21 -7.51
CA SER A 194 -1.32 -0.74 -8.55
C SER A 194 -2.49 -1.20 -9.42
N MET A 195 -2.21 -1.56 -10.68
CA MET A 195 -3.25 -2.04 -11.58
C MET A 195 -3.73 -3.43 -11.16
N GLU A 196 -2.84 -4.24 -10.60
CA GLU A 196 -3.14 -5.56 -10.05
C GLU A 196 -4.26 -5.50 -9.00
N LYS A 197 -4.29 -4.46 -8.16
CA LYS A 197 -5.38 -4.25 -7.20
C LYS A 197 -6.71 -3.94 -7.89
N VAL A 198 -6.67 -3.14 -8.95
CA VAL A 198 -7.86 -2.81 -9.74
C VAL A 198 -8.41 -4.03 -10.47
N ASP A 199 -7.55 -4.86 -11.03
CA ASP A 199 -7.97 -6.06 -11.74
C ASP A 199 -8.63 -7.06 -10.78
N VAL A 200 -8.07 -7.24 -9.57
CA VAL A 200 -8.69 -8.06 -8.51
C VAL A 200 -10.06 -7.50 -8.09
N LEU A 201 -10.15 -6.19 -7.86
CA LEU A 201 -11.40 -5.56 -7.45
C LEU A 201 -12.50 -5.69 -8.52
N ARG A 202 -12.16 -5.48 -9.79
CA ARG A 202 -13.10 -5.69 -10.91
C ARG A 202 -13.56 -7.14 -11.00
N ALA A 203 -12.63 -8.09 -10.84
CA ALA A 203 -12.95 -9.51 -10.85
C ALA A 203 -13.89 -9.92 -9.69
N LEU A 204 -13.80 -9.24 -8.55
CA LEU A 204 -14.72 -9.41 -7.42
C LEU A 204 -16.07 -8.68 -7.61
N GLY A 205 -16.26 -7.98 -8.73
CA GLY A 205 -17.49 -7.24 -9.03
C GLY A 205 -17.59 -5.86 -8.36
N ALA A 206 -16.48 -5.33 -7.83
CA ALA A 206 -16.46 -3.98 -7.26
C ALA A 206 -16.36 -2.91 -8.35
N GLU A 207 -17.15 -1.85 -8.19
CA GLU A 207 -17.02 -0.61 -8.94
C GLU A 207 -15.86 0.22 -8.37
N ILE A 208 -15.12 0.91 -9.22
CA ILE A 208 -13.89 1.60 -8.81
C ILE A 208 -13.95 3.06 -9.24
N VAL A 209 -13.79 3.95 -8.26
CA VAL A 209 -13.66 5.39 -8.48
C VAL A 209 -12.23 5.80 -8.13
N ARG A 210 -11.50 6.30 -9.14
CA ARG A 210 -10.14 6.81 -8.97
C ARG A 210 -10.18 8.25 -8.49
N THR A 211 -9.26 8.62 -7.61
CA THR A 211 -9.07 10.00 -7.15
C THR A 211 -7.63 10.50 -7.35
N PRO A 212 -7.42 11.82 -7.49
CA PRO A 212 -6.10 12.39 -7.63
C PRO A 212 -5.21 12.03 -6.44
N THR A 213 -3.99 11.57 -6.73
CA THR A 213 -3.04 11.15 -5.68
C THR A 213 -2.53 12.34 -4.83
N SER A 214 -2.52 13.53 -5.41
CA SER A 214 -2.06 14.77 -4.76
C SER A 214 -3.12 15.46 -3.89
N ALA A 215 -4.36 14.97 -3.89
CA ALA A 215 -5.41 15.55 -3.08
C ALA A 215 -5.12 15.30 -1.59
N ALA A 216 -5.17 16.36 -0.78
CA ALA A 216 -5.10 16.25 0.68
C ALA A 216 -6.30 15.43 1.20
N PHE A 217 -6.13 14.70 2.31
CA PHE A 217 -7.19 13.83 2.84
C PHE A 217 -8.53 14.56 3.08
N ASP A 218 -8.46 15.85 3.39
CA ASP A 218 -9.59 16.67 3.78
C ASP A 218 -10.21 17.46 2.61
N SER A 219 -9.67 17.32 1.39
CA SER A 219 -10.22 17.89 0.17
C SER A 219 -11.41 17.07 -0.37
N PRO A 220 -12.43 17.71 -0.98
CA PRO A 220 -13.55 17.03 -1.63
C PRO A 220 -13.14 15.98 -2.68
N GLU A 221 -11.99 16.17 -3.31
CA GLU A 221 -11.41 15.32 -4.34
C GLU A 221 -10.62 14.15 -3.78
N SER A 222 -10.39 14.09 -2.47
CA SER A 222 -9.74 12.97 -1.81
C SER A 222 -10.57 11.69 -1.96
N HIS A 223 -9.95 10.52 -1.79
CA HIS A 223 -10.71 9.26 -1.79
C HIS A 223 -11.75 9.22 -0.66
N VAL A 224 -11.47 9.85 0.49
CA VAL A 224 -12.43 10.00 1.59
C VAL A 224 -13.59 10.89 1.16
N GLY A 225 -13.31 12.03 0.53
CA GLY A 225 -14.33 12.95 0.05
C GLY A 225 -15.21 12.38 -1.04
N ALA A 226 -14.60 11.72 -2.02
CA ALA A 226 -15.32 11.00 -3.05
C ALA A 226 -16.26 9.94 -2.47
N ALA A 227 -15.82 9.18 -1.45
CA ALA A 227 -16.68 8.17 -0.80
C ALA A 227 -17.91 8.82 -0.14
N TRP A 228 -17.72 9.90 0.62
CA TRP A 228 -18.81 10.62 1.27
C TRP A 228 -19.79 11.25 0.28
N ARG A 229 -19.29 11.81 -0.83
CA ARG A 229 -20.15 12.31 -1.91
C ARG A 229 -21.02 11.19 -2.49
N LEU A 230 -20.41 10.06 -2.84
CA LEU A 230 -21.13 8.89 -3.37
C LEU A 230 -22.17 8.37 -2.38
N LYS A 231 -21.82 8.30 -1.08
CA LYS A 231 -22.75 7.89 -0.02
C LYS A 231 -23.98 8.81 0.08
N ASN A 232 -23.80 10.10 -0.16
CA ASN A 232 -24.90 11.07 -0.10
C ASN A 232 -25.79 11.02 -1.35
N GLU A 233 -25.29 10.49 -2.48
CA GLU A 233 -26.00 10.38 -3.75
C GLU A 233 -26.67 9.01 -3.95
N ILE A 234 -26.10 7.94 -3.38
CA ILE A 234 -26.57 6.56 -3.58
C ILE A 234 -27.48 6.14 -2.42
N PRO A 235 -28.77 5.85 -2.66
CA PRO A 235 -29.67 5.38 -1.61
C PRO A 235 -29.24 4.00 -1.09
N ASN A 236 -29.57 3.70 0.17
CA ASN A 236 -29.21 2.44 0.85
C ASN A 236 -27.71 2.11 0.75
N SER A 237 -26.86 3.14 0.85
CA SER A 237 -25.41 3.01 0.83
C SER A 237 -24.77 3.38 2.15
N HIS A 238 -23.68 2.68 2.47
CA HIS A 238 -22.99 2.80 3.74
C HIS A 238 -21.49 2.88 3.53
N ILE A 239 -20.84 3.78 4.28
CA ILE A 239 -19.39 3.77 4.43
C ILE A 239 -19.08 3.08 5.75
N LEU A 240 -18.30 2.00 5.68
CA LEU A 240 -17.91 1.26 6.89
C LEU A 240 -16.80 1.98 7.64
N ASP A 241 -15.95 2.73 6.94
CA ASP A 241 -14.98 3.69 7.46
C ASP A 241 -13.92 3.05 8.36
N GLN A 242 -12.95 2.38 7.73
CA GLN A 242 -11.81 1.78 8.43
C GLN A 242 -11.02 2.76 9.32
N TYR A 243 -11.12 4.08 9.11
CA TYR A 243 -10.35 5.07 9.88
C TYR A 243 -10.99 5.36 11.24
N ARG A 244 -12.29 5.11 11.37
CA ARG A 244 -13.10 5.44 12.56
C ARG A 244 -13.76 4.22 13.21
N ASN A 245 -14.02 3.17 12.45
CA ASN A 245 -14.81 2.04 12.90
C ASN A 245 -14.02 1.16 13.89
N ALA A 246 -14.56 1.00 15.09
CA ALA A 246 -13.96 0.18 16.15
C ALA A 246 -13.76 -1.29 15.74
N SER A 247 -14.57 -1.78 14.80
CA SER A 247 -14.46 -3.12 14.21
C SER A 247 -13.07 -3.38 13.60
N ASN A 248 -12.38 -2.35 13.11
CA ASN A 248 -11.02 -2.48 12.57
C ASN A 248 -10.01 -2.90 13.66
N PRO A 249 -9.71 -2.08 14.69
CA PRO A 249 -8.79 -2.51 15.75
C PRO A 249 -9.32 -3.73 16.52
N LEU A 250 -10.65 -3.86 16.71
CA LEU A 250 -11.24 -5.01 17.41
C LEU A 250 -11.05 -6.34 16.66
N ALA A 251 -11.01 -6.34 15.33
CA ALA A 251 -10.67 -7.55 14.58
C ALA A 251 -9.29 -8.09 14.98
N HIS A 252 -8.33 -7.18 15.21
CA HIS A 252 -6.97 -7.54 15.60
C HIS A 252 -6.86 -7.86 17.08
N TYR A 253 -7.54 -7.10 17.95
CA TYR A 253 -7.61 -7.36 19.38
C TYR A 253 -8.22 -8.74 19.66
N ASP A 254 -9.37 -9.04 19.05
CA ASP A 254 -10.12 -10.27 19.32
C ASP A 254 -9.54 -11.51 18.63
N THR A 255 -8.73 -11.35 17.58
CA THR A 255 -8.25 -12.50 16.79
C THR A 255 -6.75 -12.48 16.56
N THR A 256 -6.19 -11.46 15.89
CA THR A 256 -4.78 -11.47 15.50
C THR A 256 -3.85 -11.55 16.71
N ALA A 257 -4.10 -10.77 17.77
CA ALA A 257 -3.31 -10.78 18.99
C ALA A 257 -3.44 -12.12 19.73
N GLU A 258 -4.67 -12.63 19.87
CA GLU A 258 -4.94 -13.92 20.52
C GLU A 258 -4.31 -15.10 19.76
N GLU A 259 -4.32 -15.08 18.42
CA GLU A 259 -3.60 -16.07 17.61
C GLU A 259 -2.09 -16.01 17.84
N ILE A 260 -1.50 -14.81 17.94
CA ILE A 260 -0.06 -14.66 18.20
C ILE A 260 0.28 -15.19 19.60
N LEU A 261 -0.52 -14.86 20.60
CA LEU A 261 -0.39 -15.36 21.98
C LEU A 261 -0.42 -16.89 21.99
N GLU A 262 -1.45 -17.52 21.42
CA GLU A 262 -1.56 -18.98 21.35
C GLU A 262 -0.39 -19.64 20.60
N GLN A 263 0.07 -19.03 19.51
CA GLN A 263 1.17 -19.56 18.71
C GLN A 263 2.54 -19.38 19.37
N CYS A 264 2.66 -18.45 20.33
CA CYS A 264 3.88 -18.23 21.10
C CYS A 264 3.90 -19.04 22.41
N ASP A 265 2.75 -19.32 23.02
CA ASP A 265 2.66 -19.79 24.41
C ASP A 265 2.30 -21.27 24.56
N GLU A 266 3.24 -22.18 24.29
CA GLU A 266 3.26 -23.47 25.02
C GLU A 266 3.74 -23.33 26.48
N ALA A 267 4.19 -22.15 26.94
CA ALA A 267 4.37 -21.86 28.37
C ALA A 267 4.45 -20.36 28.70
N SER A 268 3.42 -19.89 29.44
CA SER A 268 3.42 -18.80 30.44
C SER A 268 3.47 -17.31 30.05
N GLU A 269 2.50 -16.62 30.66
CA GLU A 269 2.29 -15.19 30.95
C GLU A 269 2.25 -14.19 29.78
N LYS A 270 1.11 -13.49 29.69
CA LYS A 270 0.82 -12.39 28.76
C LYS A 270 1.99 -11.39 28.70
N LYS A 271 2.77 -11.46 27.63
CA LYS A 271 3.79 -10.47 27.30
C LYS A 271 3.23 -9.44 26.33
N SER A 272 3.76 -8.22 26.43
CA SER A 272 3.47 -7.13 25.49
C SER A 272 4.10 -7.43 24.13
N PHE A 273 3.42 -7.02 23.05
CA PHE A 273 3.95 -7.10 21.69
C PHE A 273 3.84 -5.73 21.02
N GLU A 274 4.86 -5.39 20.23
CA GLU A 274 4.89 -4.19 19.40
C GLU A 274 4.27 -4.51 18.03
N VAL A 275 3.24 -3.77 17.61
CA VAL A 275 2.54 -4.00 16.33
C VAL A 275 2.57 -2.73 15.49
N GLU A 276 2.91 -2.88 14.20
CA GLU A 276 3.09 -1.77 13.25
C GLU A 276 2.09 -1.79 12.07
N GLY A 277 1.87 -0.60 11.51
CA GLY A 277 1.16 -0.36 10.25
C GLY A 277 1.84 0.78 9.47
N ILE A 278 1.37 1.11 8.26
CA ILE A 278 2.06 2.08 7.38
C ILE A 278 1.25 3.34 7.02
N GLY A 279 1.81 4.49 7.42
CA GLY A 279 1.72 5.85 6.84
C GLY A 279 0.39 6.40 6.31
N TYR A 280 -0.07 7.48 6.95
CA TYR A 280 -1.06 8.44 6.44
C TYR A 280 -0.57 9.89 6.67
N ASP A 281 -1.16 10.84 5.95
CA ASP A 281 -0.96 12.29 6.12
C ASP A 281 -1.79 12.89 7.29
N PHE A 282 -2.60 12.06 7.95
CA PHE A 282 -3.36 12.37 9.16
C PHE A 282 -3.23 11.23 10.19
N VAL A 283 -3.65 11.47 11.43
CA VAL A 283 -3.73 10.46 12.49
C VAL A 283 -5.15 9.87 12.49
N PRO A 284 -5.36 8.59 12.14
CA PRO A 284 -6.68 7.99 12.14
C PRO A 284 -7.28 7.92 13.56
N THR A 285 -8.61 8.00 13.66
CA THR A 285 -9.33 7.88 14.94
C THR A 285 -9.01 6.55 15.66
N VAL A 286 -8.81 5.46 14.90
CA VAL A 286 -8.51 4.13 15.44
C VAL A 286 -7.06 3.92 15.94
N LEU A 287 -6.15 4.87 15.69
CA LEU A 287 -4.75 4.74 16.09
C LEU A 287 -4.53 5.28 17.51
N ASP A 288 -4.37 4.36 18.48
CA ASP A 288 -3.89 4.71 19.82
C ASP A 288 -2.35 4.66 19.87
N ARG A 289 -1.72 5.84 19.88
CA ARG A 289 -0.26 5.97 19.91
C ARG A 289 0.34 5.75 21.30
N SER A 290 -0.47 5.74 22.36
CA SER A 290 0.01 5.54 23.73
C SER A 290 0.46 4.10 23.99
N LEU A 291 0.02 3.17 23.13
CA LEU A 291 0.40 1.76 23.13
C LEU A 291 1.65 1.47 22.30
N VAL A 292 2.22 2.48 21.64
CA VAL A 292 3.41 2.32 20.78
C VAL A 292 4.63 2.84 21.54
N ASP A 293 5.50 1.93 21.95
CA ASP A 293 6.72 2.26 22.69
C ASP A 293 7.74 3.01 21.82
N MET A 294 7.87 2.62 20.56
CA MET A 294 8.88 3.15 19.64
C MET A 294 8.36 3.27 18.21
N TRP A 295 8.90 4.25 17.47
CA TRP A 295 8.58 4.48 16.06
C TRP A 295 9.84 4.39 15.21
N TYR A 296 9.77 3.63 14.12
CA TYR A 296 10.83 3.52 13.13
C TYR A 296 10.40 4.16 11.80
N LYS A 297 11.31 4.92 11.16
CA LYS A 297 11.08 5.50 9.83
C LYS A 297 11.85 4.71 8.78
N SER A 298 11.11 4.03 7.91
CA SER A 298 11.68 3.32 6.77
C SER A 298 11.73 4.17 5.49
N THR A 299 12.65 3.82 4.60
CA THR A 299 12.87 4.34 3.25
C THR A 299 12.43 3.31 2.21
N ASP A 300 12.19 3.74 0.97
CA ASP A 300 11.80 2.83 -0.12
C ASP A 300 12.91 1.81 -0.45
N VAL A 301 14.18 2.23 -0.42
CA VAL A 301 15.33 1.36 -0.72
C VAL A 301 15.41 0.22 0.29
N GLU A 302 15.31 0.51 1.60
CA GLU A 302 15.37 -0.56 2.61
C GLU A 302 14.12 -1.45 2.55
N THR A 303 12.95 -0.84 2.31
CA THR A 303 11.67 -1.53 2.19
C THR A 303 11.69 -2.58 1.09
N PHE A 304 12.03 -2.20 -0.14
CA PHE A 304 11.96 -3.11 -1.28
C PHE A 304 13.12 -4.10 -1.30
N THR A 305 14.30 -3.70 -0.82
CA THR A 305 15.43 -4.63 -0.65
C THR A 305 15.06 -5.73 0.34
N MET A 306 14.52 -5.37 1.51
CA MET A 306 14.12 -6.35 2.53
C MET A 306 12.95 -7.22 2.07
N ALA A 307 11.95 -6.67 1.37
CA ALA A 307 10.85 -7.45 0.80
C ALA A 307 11.36 -8.52 -0.18
N ARG A 308 12.30 -8.16 -1.07
CA ARG A 308 12.92 -9.13 -1.99
C ARG A 308 13.80 -10.15 -1.25
N LYS A 309 14.43 -9.75 -0.14
CA LYS A 309 15.19 -10.65 0.73
C LYS A 309 14.29 -11.70 1.40
N LEU A 310 13.16 -11.29 1.96
CA LEU A 310 12.13 -12.18 2.51
C LEU A 310 11.68 -13.23 1.49
N ILE A 311 11.46 -12.81 0.24
CA ILE A 311 11.11 -13.73 -0.85
C ILE A 311 12.27 -14.69 -1.15
N ARG A 312 13.48 -14.15 -1.39
CA ARG A 312 14.63 -14.94 -1.88
C ARG A 312 15.18 -15.90 -0.84
N GLU A 313 15.23 -15.49 0.42
CA GLU A 313 15.94 -16.22 1.47
C GLU A 313 15.03 -17.08 2.32
N GLU A 314 13.81 -16.62 2.58
CA GLU A 314 12.85 -17.27 3.47
C GLU A 314 11.66 -17.87 2.70
N GLY A 315 11.54 -17.61 1.39
CA GLY A 315 10.44 -18.10 0.57
C GLY A 315 9.09 -17.45 0.88
N LEU A 316 9.09 -16.31 1.57
CA LEU A 316 7.86 -15.61 1.99
C LEU A 316 7.42 -14.63 0.89
N LEU A 317 6.35 -14.98 0.16
CA LEU A 317 5.82 -14.20 -0.97
C LEU A 317 5.00 -12.97 -0.52
N CYS A 318 5.63 -12.08 0.24
CA CYS A 318 5.02 -10.91 0.85
C CYS A 318 5.19 -9.62 0.04
N GLY A 319 4.42 -8.60 0.39
CA GLY A 319 4.44 -7.27 -0.23
C GLY A 319 5.48 -6.31 0.36
N GLY A 320 5.49 -5.08 -0.15
CA GLY A 320 6.48 -4.06 0.23
C GLY A 320 6.43 -3.71 1.72
N SER A 321 5.24 -3.51 2.28
CA SER A 321 5.05 -3.17 3.71
C SER A 321 5.66 -4.20 4.67
N SER A 322 5.69 -5.47 4.25
CA SER A 322 6.33 -6.56 5.00
C SER A 322 7.85 -6.40 5.04
N GLY A 323 8.44 -5.87 3.97
CA GLY A 323 9.84 -5.47 3.93
C GLY A 323 10.15 -4.29 4.85
N SER A 324 9.27 -3.27 4.92
CA SER A 324 9.43 -2.16 5.88
C SER A 324 9.43 -2.65 7.33
N ALA A 325 8.45 -3.46 7.70
CA ALA A 325 8.33 -4.02 9.05
C ALA A 325 9.54 -4.89 9.42
N MET A 326 9.99 -5.74 8.50
CA MET A 326 11.18 -6.56 8.75
C MET A 326 12.47 -5.72 8.80
N ALA A 327 12.59 -4.66 7.99
CA ALA A 327 13.74 -3.75 8.02
C ALA A 327 13.82 -2.99 9.36
N ALA A 328 12.68 -2.63 9.95
CA ALA A 328 12.60 -2.10 11.30
C ALA A 328 12.97 -3.17 12.33
N ALA A 329 12.35 -4.35 12.26
CA ALA A 329 12.55 -5.44 13.21
C ALA A 329 14.01 -5.88 13.33
N VAL A 330 14.75 -6.04 12.22
CA VAL A 330 16.16 -6.45 12.29
C VAL A 330 17.09 -5.41 12.92
N LYS A 331 16.66 -4.14 12.99
CA LYS A 331 17.38 -3.06 13.66
C LYS A 331 16.97 -2.96 15.12
N MET A 332 15.66 -3.03 15.39
CA MET A 332 15.10 -2.90 16.72
C MET A 332 15.38 -4.13 17.59
N ALA A 333 15.35 -5.34 17.03
CA ALA A 333 15.59 -6.58 17.76
C ALA A 333 17.06 -6.82 18.16
N GLN A 334 17.99 -5.92 17.83
CA GLN A 334 19.43 -6.07 18.14
C GLN A 334 19.71 -6.12 19.66
N HIS A 335 18.84 -5.52 20.47
CA HIS A 335 18.96 -5.52 21.93
C HIS A 335 18.36 -6.77 22.60
N LEU A 336 17.69 -7.63 21.82
CA LEU A 336 17.08 -8.84 22.34
C LEU A 336 18.10 -9.98 22.38
N GLU A 337 18.07 -10.73 23.47
CA GLU A 337 18.97 -11.84 23.76
C GLU A 337 18.37 -13.20 23.37
N GLU A 338 19.20 -14.24 23.45
CA GLU A 338 18.80 -15.62 23.19
C GLU A 338 17.63 -16.04 24.11
N GLY A 339 16.65 -16.75 23.54
CA GLY A 339 15.42 -17.15 24.23
C GLY A 339 14.30 -16.10 24.22
N GLN A 340 14.59 -14.85 23.84
CA GLN A 340 13.55 -13.85 23.56
C GLN A 340 13.00 -14.02 22.13
N ARG A 341 11.79 -13.49 21.89
CA ARG A 341 11.11 -13.57 20.59
C ARG A 341 10.63 -12.20 20.14
N CYS A 342 10.78 -11.94 18.85
CA CYS A 342 10.20 -10.78 18.16
C CYS A 342 9.28 -11.28 17.05
N VAL A 343 8.03 -10.82 17.05
CA VAL A 343 7.02 -11.17 16.04
C VAL A 343 6.85 -10.01 15.08
N VAL A 344 6.90 -10.29 13.78
CA VAL A 344 6.77 -9.31 12.69
C VAL A 344 5.52 -9.62 11.87
N ILE A 345 4.62 -8.66 11.70
CA ILE A 345 3.42 -8.82 10.87
C ILE A 345 3.76 -8.62 9.39
N LEU A 346 3.51 -9.63 8.56
CA LEU A 346 3.68 -9.53 7.11
C LEU A 346 2.32 -9.36 6.44
N ALA A 347 1.99 -8.10 6.11
CA ALA A 347 0.61 -7.65 5.92
C ALA A 347 -0.08 -8.14 4.63
N ASP A 348 0.60 -8.30 3.51
CA ASP A 348 -0.02 -8.66 2.23
C ASP A 348 0.91 -9.42 1.29
N SER A 349 0.32 -10.00 0.24
CA SER A 349 1.05 -10.85 -0.72
C SER A 349 1.74 -10.04 -1.83
N VAL A 350 2.71 -10.69 -2.49
CA VAL A 350 3.41 -10.14 -3.66
C VAL A 350 2.48 -9.86 -4.85
N ARG A 351 1.28 -10.47 -4.91
CA ARG A 351 0.29 -10.31 -5.99
C ARG A 351 0.04 -8.85 -6.36
N ASN A 352 -0.02 -7.97 -5.36
CA ASN A 352 -0.33 -6.56 -5.55
C ASN A 352 0.80 -5.75 -6.24
N TYR A 353 1.96 -6.37 -6.46
CA TYR A 353 3.22 -5.70 -6.79
C TYR A 353 4.01 -6.38 -7.92
N MET A 354 3.38 -7.25 -8.71
CA MET A 354 4.02 -8.03 -9.77
C MET A 354 4.79 -7.15 -10.77
N SER A 355 4.20 -6.02 -11.17
CA SER A 355 4.82 -5.03 -12.07
C SER A 355 5.65 -3.95 -11.36
N LYS A 356 5.77 -4.01 -10.02
CA LYS A 356 6.45 -3.01 -9.18
C LYS A 356 7.76 -3.57 -8.63
N PHE A 357 7.95 -3.59 -7.29
CA PHE A 357 9.23 -3.96 -6.67
C PHE A 357 9.71 -5.38 -7.01
N LEU A 358 8.81 -6.26 -7.46
CA LEU A 358 9.18 -7.59 -7.94
C LEU A 358 9.96 -7.53 -9.27
N SER A 359 9.63 -6.56 -10.12
CA SER A 359 10.27 -6.30 -11.41
C SER A 359 11.61 -5.58 -11.23
N ASP A 360 12.70 -6.22 -11.67
CA ASP A 360 14.03 -5.59 -11.71
C ASP A 360 14.03 -4.30 -12.52
N LYS A 361 13.34 -4.30 -13.66
CA LYS A 361 13.20 -3.11 -14.52
C LYS A 361 12.63 -1.93 -13.72
N TRP A 362 11.54 -2.15 -12.99
CA TRP A 362 10.93 -1.10 -12.18
C TRP A 362 11.86 -0.64 -11.05
N MET A 363 12.56 -1.56 -10.39
CA MET A 363 13.53 -1.24 -9.35
C MET A 363 14.69 -0.37 -9.87
N TYR A 364 15.18 -0.64 -11.09
CA TYR A 364 16.20 0.18 -11.76
C TYR A 364 15.69 1.55 -12.22
N GLU A 365 14.47 1.61 -12.75
CA GLU A 365 13.82 2.86 -13.17
C GLU A 365 13.63 3.81 -11.98
N LYS A 366 13.28 3.26 -10.81
CA LYS A 366 13.13 4.02 -9.56
C LYS A 366 14.45 4.26 -8.82
N GLY A 367 15.56 3.66 -9.27
CA GLY A 367 16.87 3.82 -8.65
C GLY A 367 17.03 3.10 -7.31
N PHE A 368 16.18 2.11 -7.02
CA PHE A 368 16.24 1.32 -5.78
C PHE A 368 17.21 0.14 -5.88
N LEU A 369 17.54 -0.30 -7.10
CA LEU A 369 18.56 -1.30 -7.35
C LEU A 369 19.70 -0.69 -8.15
N SER A 370 20.92 -0.80 -7.64
CA SER A 370 22.13 -0.49 -8.39
C SER A 370 22.50 -1.74 -9.19
N PRO A 371 22.77 -1.63 -10.50
CA PRO A 371 23.27 -2.76 -11.26
C PRO A 371 24.56 -3.27 -10.63
N SER A 372 24.76 -4.58 -10.67
CA SER A 372 25.93 -5.22 -10.08
C SER A 372 27.20 -4.52 -10.57
N SER A 373 28.13 -4.32 -9.65
CA SER A 373 29.47 -3.74 -9.87
C SER A 373 30.36 -4.56 -10.82
N THR A 374 29.82 -5.60 -11.46
CA THR A 374 30.44 -6.36 -12.55
C THR A 374 30.29 -5.70 -13.92
N GLY A 375 29.59 -4.56 -14.02
CA GLY A 375 29.51 -3.77 -15.25
C GLY A 375 30.84 -3.09 -15.61
N ALA A 376 31.08 -2.86 -16.91
CA ALA A 376 32.27 -2.17 -17.40
C ALA A 376 32.44 -0.80 -16.69
N GLN A 377 33.67 -0.51 -16.25
CA GLN A 377 34.01 0.79 -15.68
C GLN A 377 33.91 1.88 -16.75
N THR A 378 33.62 3.11 -16.30
CA THR A 378 33.55 4.29 -17.17
C THR A 378 34.85 4.46 -17.98
N LEU A 379 36.01 4.24 -17.35
CA LEU A 379 37.31 4.25 -18.05
C LEU A 379 37.38 3.21 -19.17
N LYS A 380 36.99 1.97 -18.87
CA LYS A 380 37.00 0.86 -19.84
C LYS A 380 36.04 1.11 -21.00
N ALA A 381 34.89 1.74 -20.74
CA ALA A 381 33.97 2.16 -21.79
C ALA A 381 34.60 3.21 -22.73
N VAL A 382 35.33 4.20 -22.18
CA VAL A 382 36.05 5.20 -22.99
C VAL A 382 37.14 4.54 -23.84
N GLU A 383 37.91 3.61 -23.27
CA GLU A 383 38.96 2.88 -23.99
C GLU A 383 38.38 2.09 -25.18
N ILE A 384 37.31 1.32 -24.94
CA ILE A 384 36.66 0.53 -25.99
C ILE A 384 36.09 1.43 -27.09
N LEU A 385 35.39 2.51 -26.72
CA LEU A 385 34.81 3.46 -27.69
C LEU A 385 35.91 4.07 -28.58
N LYS A 386 37.03 4.50 -27.99
CA LYS A 386 38.17 5.05 -28.74
C LYS A 386 38.87 4.01 -29.61
N GLU A 387 39.19 2.84 -29.06
CA GLU A 387 39.89 1.77 -29.76
C GLU A 387 39.09 1.27 -30.98
N LYS A 388 37.76 1.22 -30.84
CA LYS A 388 36.86 0.77 -31.90
C LYS A 388 36.33 1.91 -32.78
N ALA A 389 36.79 3.14 -32.57
CA ALA A 389 36.36 4.33 -33.30
C ALA A 389 34.83 4.55 -33.31
N PHE A 390 34.17 4.28 -32.18
CA PHE A 390 32.74 4.55 -31.96
C PHE A 390 32.57 5.70 -30.96
N ASP A 391 31.64 6.61 -31.24
CA ASP A 391 31.29 7.69 -30.31
C ASP A 391 30.20 7.29 -29.29
N GLN A 392 29.54 6.16 -29.53
CA GLN A 392 28.43 5.67 -28.74
C GLN A 392 28.31 4.15 -28.77
N ALA A 393 27.79 3.57 -27.69
CA ALA A 393 27.51 2.13 -27.60
C ALA A 393 26.26 1.85 -26.74
N PRO A 394 25.46 0.83 -27.12
CA PRO A 394 24.45 0.29 -26.23
C PRO A 394 25.11 -0.48 -25.09
N VAL A 395 24.57 -0.31 -23.88
CA VAL A 395 24.94 -1.10 -22.72
C VAL A 395 23.86 -2.13 -22.51
N VAL A 396 24.26 -3.39 -22.56
CA VAL A 396 23.39 -4.56 -22.48
C VAL A 396 23.80 -5.38 -21.28
N ASP A 397 22.83 -5.93 -20.54
CA ASP A 397 23.13 -6.83 -19.43
C ASP A 397 23.46 -8.26 -19.90
N GLU A 398 23.82 -9.13 -18.96
CA GLU A 398 24.17 -10.53 -19.23
C GLU A 398 23.00 -11.33 -19.83
N SER A 399 21.75 -10.89 -19.62
CA SER A 399 20.55 -11.51 -20.18
C SER A 399 20.22 -11.04 -21.59
N GLY A 400 20.90 -9.98 -22.09
CA GLY A 400 20.63 -9.39 -23.39
C GLY A 400 19.66 -8.20 -23.35
N VAL A 401 19.28 -7.71 -22.17
CA VAL A 401 18.41 -6.53 -22.04
C VAL A 401 19.23 -5.25 -22.21
N ILE A 402 18.75 -4.36 -23.08
CA ILE A 402 19.39 -3.07 -23.32
C ILE A 402 19.08 -2.15 -22.12
N LEU A 403 20.10 -1.85 -21.33
CA LEU A 403 20.03 -1.00 -20.13
C LEU A 403 20.03 0.49 -20.46
N GLY A 404 20.63 0.87 -21.59
CA GLY A 404 20.78 2.25 -22.00
C GLY A 404 21.86 2.44 -23.06
N MET A 405 22.12 3.70 -23.39
CA MET A 405 23.19 4.10 -24.30
C MET A 405 24.23 4.91 -23.56
N VAL A 406 25.50 4.70 -23.92
CA VAL A 406 26.60 5.54 -23.46
C VAL A 406 27.23 6.25 -24.65
N THR A 407 27.64 7.50 -24.46
CA THR A 407 28.38 8.28 -25.48
C THR A 407 29.65 8.87 -24.89
N LEU A 408 30.67 9.10 -25.72
CA LEU A 408 31.89 9.79 -25.27
C LEU A 408 31.57 11.16 -24.67
N GLY A 409 30.62 11.90 -25.26
CA GLY A 409 30.19 13.21 -24.76
C GLY A 409 29.51 13.15 -23.37
N THR A 410 28.63 12.18 -23.13
CA THR A 410 27.95 12.02 -21.83
C THR A 410 28.92 11.59 -20.73
N ILE A 411 29.87 10.70 -21.06
CA ILE A 411 30.96 10.34 -20.14
C ILE A 411 31.82 11.56 -19.82
N LEU A 412 32.31 12.28 -20.85
CA LEU A 412 33.19 13.42 -20.67
C LEU A 412 32.54 14.52 -19.82
N SER A 413 31.28 14.87 -20.12
CA SER A 413 30.52 15.86 -19.36
C SER A 413 30.36 15.45 -17.89
N SER A 414 30.04 14.18 -17.62
CA SER A 414 29.82 13.68 -16.26
C SER A 414 31.11 13.61 -15.44
N VAL A 415 32.21 13.20 -16.06
CA VAL A 415 33.54 13.15 -15.41
C VAL A 415 34.08 14.56 -15.16
N SER A 416 33.97 15.45 -16.15
CA SER A 416 34.47 16.83 -16.04
C SER A 416 33.72 17.65 -15.00
N ALA A 417 32.41 17.38 -14.84
CA ALA A 417 31.58 17.99 -13.81
C ALA A 417 31.74 17.35 -12.41
N GLY A 418 32.63 16.35 -12.25
CA GLY A 418 32.84 15.65 -10.98
C GLY A 418 31.67 14.78 -10.52
N LYS A 419 30.67 14.53 -11.38
CA LYS A 419 29.47 13.72 -11.06
C LYS A 419 29.79 12.24 -10.98
N VAL A 420 30.81 11.77 -11.71
CA VAL A 420 31.19 10.36 -11.82
C VAL A 420 32.72 10.27 -11.89
N LYS A 421 33.32 9.28 -11.21
CA LYS A 421 34.75 8.98 -11.26
C LYS A 421 35.05 8.01 -12.41
N ALA A 422 36.27 8.02 -12.93
CA ALA A 422 36.68 7.09 -13.99
C ALA A 422 36.54 5.60 -13.60
N SER A 423 36.68 5.29 -12.31
CA SER A 423 36.51 3.94 -11.74
C SER A 423 35.05 3.55 -11.47
N ASP A 424 34.10 4.47 -11.57
CA ASP A 424 32.69 4.17 -11.38
C ASP A 424 32.13 3.34 -12.55
N ALA A 425 31.10 2.54 -12.27
CA ALA A 425 30.39 1.76 -13.29
C ALA A 425 29.76 2.67 -14.36
N VAL A 426 29.90 2.27 -15.64
CA VAL A 426 29.36 3.01 -16.80
C VAL A 426 27.85 3.23 -16.73
N ILE A 427 27.15 2.40 -15.95
CA ILE A 427 25.70 2.53 -15.75
C ILE A 427 25.28 3.90 -15.15
N LYS A 428 26.17 4.54 -14.39
CA LYS A 428 25.89 5.86 -13.77
C LYS A 428 25.77 6.99 -14.79
N VAL A 429 26.28 6.78 -16.01
CA VAL A 429 26.30 7.79 -17.09
C VAL A 429 25.43 7.40 -18.28
N LEU A 430 24.55 6.40 -18.13
CA LEU A 430 23.68 5.97 -19.23
C LEU A 430 22.59 6.99 -19.54
N ARG A 431 22.40 7.20 -20.84
CA ARG A 431 21.16 7.75 -21.38
C ARG A 431 20.15 6.61 -21.52
N LYS A 432 19.10 6.66 -20.70
CA LYS A 432 18.01 5.66 -20.68
C LYS A 432 16.90 5.95 -21.69
N THR A 433 16.81 7.19 -22.18
CA THR A 433 15.83 7.60 -23.19
C THR A 433 16.46 7.55 -24.58
N PHE A 434 16.00 6.60 -25.37
CA PHE A 434 16.36 6.39 -26.77
C PHE A 434 15.21 5.70 -27.48
N THR A 435 15.09 5.95 -28.77
CA THR A 435 14.05 5.34 -29.60
C THR A 435 14.57 4.04 -30.22
N GLN A 436 13.78 2.98 -30.09
CA GLN A 436 14.06 1.68 -30.73
C GLN A 436 13.26 1.59 -32.04
N VAL A 437 13.88 1.03 -33.06
CA VAL A 437 13.25 0.72 -34.35
C VAL A 437 13.51 -0.74 -34.72
N HIS A 438 12.55 -1.37 -35.39
CA HIS A 438 12.68 -2.73 -35.87
C HIS A 438 13.16 -2.78 -37.32
N LEU A 439 13.77 -3.90 -37.72
CA LEU A 439 14.21 -4.11 -39.11
C LEU A 439 13.08 -4.02 -40.15
N THR A 440 11.83 -4.16 -39.72
CA THR A 440 10.64 -4.07 -40.57
C THR A 440 10.05 -2.66 -40.65
N ASP A 441 10.56 -1.70 -39.87
CA ASP A 441 10.06 -0.34 -39.86
C ASP A 441 10.50 0.42 -41.13
N ASN A 442 9.65 1.33 -41.61
CA ASN A 442 9.95 2.09 -42.83
C ASN A 442 10.89 3.27 -42.57
N LEU A 443 11.66 3.65 -43.60
CA LEU A 443 12.64 4.75 -43.53
C LEU A 443 12.01 6.12 -43.25
N GLY A 444 10.72 6.32 -43.59
CA GLY A 444 10.01 7.57 -43.28
C GLY A 444 9.75 7.73 -41.77
N MET A 445 9.46 6.64 -41.07
CA MET A 445 9.34 6.62 -39.61
C MET A 445 10.71 6.88 -38.95
N LEU A 446 11.77 6.24 -39.46
CA LEU A 446 13.13 6.49 -39.01
C LEU A 446 13.53 7.97 -39.20
N SER A 447 13.20 8.59 -40.33
CA SER A 447 13.44 10.02 -40.58
C SER A 447 12.77 10.91 -39.53
N LYS A 448 11.50 10.67 -39.21
CA LYS A 448 10.77 11.44 -38.19
C LYS A 448 11.36 11.27 -36.79
N ILE A 449 11.82 10.06 -36.46
CA ILE A 449 12.51 9.81 -35.19
C ILE A 449 13.78 10.65 -35.13
N LEU A 450 14.57 10.62 -36.20
CA LEU A 450 15.86 11.34 -36.29
C LEU A 450 15.73 12.88 -36.38
N GLU A 451 14.53 13.42 -36.59
CA GLU A 451 14.26 14.86 -36.43
C GLU A 451 14.28 15.30 -34.95
N THR A 452 14.00 14.38 -34.04
CA THR A 452 13.89 14.65 -32.60
C THR A 452 15.00 14.00 -31.78
N ASP A 453 15.40 12.79 -32.17
CA ASP A 453 16.43 12.00 -31.52
C ASP A 453 17.72 12.00 -32.34
N HIS A 454 18.88 12.02 -31.66
CA HIS A 454 20.18 12.06 -32.34
C HIS A 454 20.55 10.71 -32.99
N PHE A 455 19.92 9.63 -32.52
CA PHE A 455 20.12 8.28 -33.04
C PHE A 455 18.88 7.43 -32.74
N ALA A 456 18.70 6.35 -33.52
CA ALA A 456 17.75 5.28 -33.27
C ALA A 456 18.50 3.95 -33.10
N LEU A 457 18.03 3.11 -32.19
CA LEU A 457 18.60 1.78 -31.95
C LEU A 457 17.81 0.74 -32.72
N VAL A 458 18.46 0.09 -33.70
CA VAL A 458 17.83 -0.96 -34.51
C VAL A 458 17.89 -2.27 -33.72
N VAL A 459 16.72 -2.83 -33.43
CA VAL A 459 16.58 -4.05 -32.63
C VAL A 459 15.81 -5.14 -33.39
N HIS A 460 16.08 -6.38 -33.03
CA HIS A 460 15.35 -7.53 -33.54
C HIS A 460 15.19 -8.59 -32.45
N ASP A 461 14.02 -9.20 -32.39
CA ASP A 461 13.72 -10.23 -31.40
C ASP A 461 14.10 -11.59 -31.95
N HIS A 462 15.04 -12.26 -31.27
CA HIS A 462 15.48 -13.60 -31.61
C HIS A 462 14.93 -14.60 -30.59
N THR A 463 14.38 -15.72 -31.05
CA THR A 463 13.94 -16.81 -30.17
C THR A 463 15.12 -17.77 -29.94
N GLN A 464 15.63 -17.82 -28.71
CA GLN A 464 16.71 -18.73 -28.32
C GLN A 464 16.14 -19.92 -27.56
N TYR A 465 16.40 -21.12 -28.05
CA TYR A 465 16.05 -22.36 -27.36
C TYR A 465 17.17 -22.75 -26.41
N LYS A 466 16.85 -22.95 -25.14
CA LYS A 466 17.75 -23.48 -24.12
C LYS A 466 17.86 -25.00 -24.25
N ALA A 467 18.91 -25.57 -23.65
CA ALA A 467 19.17 -27.02 -23.68
C ALA A 467 18.04 -27.87 -23.05
N ASP A 468 17.19 -27.26 -22.22
CA ASP A 468 16.00 -27.87 -21.61
C ASP A 468 14.74 -27.80 -22.50
N GLY A 469 14.85 -27.26 -23.72
CA GLY A 469 13.74 -27.08 -24.66
C GLY A 469 12.92 -25.81 -24.44
N SER A 470 13.23 -25.00 -23.42
CA SER A 470 12.53 -23.74 -23.19
C SER A 470 12.98 -22.65 -24.18
N ALA A 471 12.02 -21.91 -24.72
CA ALA A 471 12.28 -20.78 -25.60
C ALA A 471 12.36 -19.48 -24.78
N CYS A 472 13.41 -18.70 -24.98
CA CYS A 472 13.59 -17.36 -24.43
C CYS A 472 13.67 -16.38 -25.59
N GLN A 473 12.84 -15.33 -25.57
CA GLN A 473 13.04 -14.21 -26.49
C GLN A 473 14.21 -13.35 -26.00
N ARG A 474 15.14 -13.06 -26.90
CA ARG A 474 16.31 -12.21 -26.65
C ARG A 474 16.31 -11.08 -27.67
N GLN A 475 16.33 -9.86 -27.19
CA GLN A 475 16.42 -8.68 -28.05
C GLN A 475 17.89 -8.47 -28.45
N MET A 476 18.15 -8.46 -29.76
CA MET A 476 19.48 -8.21 -30.31
C MET A 476 19.56 -6.80 -30.88
N VAL A 477 20.64 -6.08 -30.58
CA VAL A 477 20.94 -4.82 -31.25
C VAL A 477 21.60 -5.13 -32.60
N PHE A 478 20.95 -4.72 -33.68
CA PHE A 478 21.46 -4.82 -35.05
C PHE A 478 22.38 -3.66 -35.41
N GLY A 479 22.07 -2.47 -34.90
CA GLY A 479 22.88 -1.28 -35.17
C GLY A 479 22.34 -0.04 -34.48
N VAL A 480 23.15 1.02 -34.53
CA VAL A 480 22.74 2.36 -34.15
C VAL A 480 22.71 3.18 -35.44
N VAL A 481 21.61 3.88 -35.71
CA VAL A 481 21.43 4.67 -36.92
C VAL A 481 21.27 6.13 -36.56
N THR A 482 21.96 7.00 -37.28
CA THR A 482 21.92 8.47 -37.12
C THR A 482 21.37 9.14 -38.38
N ALA A 483 21.07 10.44 -38.29
CA ALA A 483 20.67 11.23 -39.45
C ALA A 483 21.74 11.22 -40.57
N ILE A 484 23.03 11.12 -40.20
CA ILE A 484 24.14 11.04 -41.16
C ILE A 484 24.07 9.73 -41.94
N ASP A 485 23.78 8.61 -41.25
CA ASP A 485 23.67 7.29 -41.90
C ASP A 485 22.50 7.26 -42.88
N LEU A 486 21.35 7.83 -42.48
CA LEU A 486 20.17 7.92 -43.35
C LEU A 486 20.44 8.84 -44.56
N LEU A 487 21.09 9.98 -44.35
CA LEU A 487 21.48 10.88 -45.44
C LEU A 487 22.45 10.19 -46.40
N HIS A 488 23.47 9.51 -45.85
CA HIS A 488 24.43 8.76 -46.65
C HIS A 488 23.73 7.71 -47.51
N TYR A 489 22.82 6.93 -46.92
CA TYR A 489 22.00 5.96 -47.63
C TYR A 489 21.19 6.61 -48.76
N ILE A 490 20.48 7.72 -48.51
CA ILE A 490 19.69 8.43 -49.54
C ILE A 490 20.59 8.96 -50.68
N THR A 491 21.81 9.39 -50.37
CA THR A 491 22.74 9.94 -51.37
C THR A 491 23.54 8.89 -52.13
N THR A 492 23.52 7.63 -51.69
CA THR A 492 24.30 6.52 -52.29
C THR A 492 23.45 5.36 -52.79
N ALA A 493 22.18 5.28 -52.39
CA ALA A 493 21.15 4.43 -52.98
C ALA A 493 20.57 5.07 -54.24
#